data_AF-A0A3S2AZS5-F1
#
_entry.id   AF-A0A3S2AZS5-F1
#
_cell.length_a   1.000
_cell.length_b   1.000
_cell.length_c   1.000
_cell.angle_alpha   90.00
_cell.angle_beta   90.00
_cell.angle_gamma   90.00
#
_symmetry.space_group_name_H-M   'P 1'
#
loop_
_entity.id
_entity.type
_entity.pdbx_description
1 polymer ?
#
loop_
_entity_poly.entity_id
_entity_poly.type
_entity_poly.pdbx_seq_one_letter_code
_entity_poly.pdbx_strand_id
1 'polypeptide(L)'
;MALHLSADGPVSVAAPPQKYLFGPFIDFLMLGGSAFLILPILFFVPLRYEGVVAAVMLLLANLINHPHFAHSYQIFYRDFGRKVRGDGYDRNLQIRYIIAGIAVPMIMVAFFAYGSVTGNARLLGYATNAMGFFVGWHYVKQGYGMLMVDAVLKRKFFSDQDKKALLFNGYAVWLFAWLQTNAVITERQFWGLDYYTFAVPPWLLNIALAVAAASSAATAVMFVNRWRKHGGALPYNGVVAYVTTLYAWILFVRLNPLWLLVVPALHSLQYLAVVWRYQTNVERDRADAVKDPEFRVLSILGPMYRLRVLIFIIAGTILGALGFWLVPMALSALVPYDKQVLGSSLFLFIAWIFINVHHYFLDNVMWRRGNPEVSKYLFR
;
A
#
# COMPACT_ATOMS: atom_id res chain seq x y z
N MET A 1 -36.84 -15.34 47.67
CA MET A 1 -35.78 -15.57 46.68
C MET A 1 -36.46 -15.90 45.35
N ALA A 2 -36.67 -14.90 44.49
CA ALA A 2 -37.31 -15.06 43.18
C ALA A 2 -36.49 -14.26 42.16
N LEU A 3 -35.81 -14.98 41.27
CA LEU A 3 -35.02 -14.42 40.17
C LEU A 3 -35.96 -14.18 38.98
N HIS A 4 -36.33 -12.92 38.75
CA HIS A 4 -36.89 -12.48 37.47
C HIS A 4 -35.75 -12.28 36.48
N LEU A 5 -35.59 -13.24 35.56
CA LEU A 5 -34.85 -13.05 34.32
C LEU A 5 -35.82 -12.52 33.27
N SER A 6 -35.91 -11.19 33.10
CA SER A 6 -36.51 -10.61 31.88
C SER A 6 -35.40 -10.39 30.86
N ALA A 7 -35.16 -11.41 30.04
CA ALA A 7 -34.52 -11.25 28.75
C ALA A 7 -35.59 -10.72 27.78
N ASP A 8 -35.35 -9.54 27.21
CA ASP A 8 -35.85 -9.12 25.88
C ASP A 8 -35.21 -7.77 25.54
N GLY A 9 -33.89 -7.78 25.32
CA GLY A 9 -33.26 -6.75 24.50
C GLY A 9 -33.58 -7.04 23.04
N PRO A 10 -33.89 -6.03 22.21
CA PRO A 10 -34.22 -6.26 20.80
C PRO A 10 -33.05 -6.96 20.12
N VAL A 11 -33.32 -8.15 19.59
CA VAL A 11 -32.40 -8.88 18.72
C VAL A 11 -32.10 -7.98 17.53
N SER A 12 -30.89 -7.42 17.51
CA SER A 12 -30.35 -6.67 16.37
C SER A 12 -30.51 -7.53 15.12
N VAL A 13 -31.47 -7.17 14.25
CA VAL A 13 -31.61 -7.77 12.92
C VAL A 13 -30.27 -7.59 12.22
N ALA A 14 -29.53 -8.70 12.06
CA ALA A 14 -28.20 -8.66 11.46
C ALA A 14 -28.32 -8.03 10.07
N ALA A 15 -27.71 -6.88 9.88
CA ALA A 15 -27.64 -6.22 8.59
C ALA A 15 -27.15 -7.23 7.53
N PRO A 16 -27.70 -7.20 6.31
CA PRO A 16 -27.29 -8.13 5.27
C PRO A 16 -25.76 -8.05 5.08
N PRO A 17 -25.07 -9.19 4.94
CA PRO A 17 -23.62 -9.22 4.91
C PRO A 17 -23.10 -8.34 3.79
N GLN A 18 -22.29 -7.36 4.15
CA GLN A 18 -21.77 -6.37 3.23
C GLN A 18 -20.76 -7.03 2.26
N LYS A 19 -21.09 -7.01 0.96
CA LYS A 19 -20.32 -7.69 -0.10
C LYS A 19 -19.19 -6.86 -0.71
N TYR A 20 -19.10 -5.57 -0.36
CA TYR A 20 -18.24 -4.56 -0.98
C TYR A 20 -17.74 -3.57 0.07
N LEU A 21 -16.58 -2.95 -0.12
CA LEU A 21 -16.09 -1.88 0.76
C LEU A 21 -17.00 -0.64 0.66
N PHE A 22 -17.29 -0.21 -0.56
CA PHE A 22 -18.19 0.91 -0.86
C PHE A 22 -19.28 0.53 -1.85
N GLY A 23 -18.98 -0.32 -2.83
CA GLY A 23 -19.93 -0.79 -3.82
C GLY A 23 -19.24 -1.48 -4.99
N PRO A 24 -19.97 -2.24 -5.83
CA PRO A 24 -19.37 -3.06 -6.89
C PRO A 24 -18.50 -2.26 -7.87
N PHE A 25 -18.96 -1.07 -8.27
CA PHE A 25 -18.29 -0.22 -9.25
C PHE A 25 -17.10 0.54 -8.65
N ILE A 26 -17.29 1.16 -7.48
CA ILE A 26 -16.23 1.89 -6.78
C ILE A 26 -15.09 0.91 -6.43
N ASP A 27 -15.43 -0.24 -5.86
CA ASP A 27 -14.45 -1.27 -5.54
C ASP A 27 -13.73 -1.76 -6.80
N PHE A 28 -14.43 -2.00 -7.92
CA PHE A 28 -13.78 -2.39 -9.17
C PHE A 28 -12.75 -1.35 -9.63
N LEU A 29 -13.14 -0.07 -9.67
CA LEU A 29 -12.26 1.00 -10.11
C LEU A 29 -11.06 1.19 -9.18
N MET A 30 -11.29 1.26 -7.86
CA MET A 30 -10.25 1.50 -6.87
C MET A 30 -9.31 0.29 -6.71
N LEU A 31 -9.84 -0.93 -6.86
CA LEU A 31 -9.05 -2.15 -6.68
C LEU A 31 -8.25 -2.55 -7.93
N GLY A 32 -8.20 -1.74 -8.98
CA GLY A 32 -7.32 -1.94 -10.14
C GLY A 32 -8.03 -2.00 -11.48
N GLY A 33 -9.36 -1.97 -11.51
CA GLY A 33 -10.15 -1.88 -12.74
C GLY A 33 -9.85 -0.61 -13.55
N SER A 34 -9.49 0.48 -12.88
CA SER A 34 -9.08 1.74 -13.54
C SER A 34 -7.88 1.56 -14.48
N ALA A 35 -7.02 0.57 -14.22
CA ALA A 35 -5.88 0.28 -15.09
C ALA A 35 -6.31 -0.15 -16.50
N PHE A 36 -7.41 -0.89 -16.63
CA PHE A 36 -7.95 -1.31 -17.92
C PHE A 36 -8.56 -0.17 -18.72
N LEU A 37 -8.90 0.94 -18.06
CA LEU A 37 -9.40 2.14 -18.72
C LEU A 37 -8.24 3.07 -19.11
N ILE A 38 -7.30 3.28 -18.20
CA ILE A 38 -6.23 4.27 -18.37
C ILE A 38 -5.12 3.75 -19.30
N LEU A 39 -4.68 2.51 -19.15
CA LEU A 39 -3.54 2.00 -19.92
C LEU A 39 -3.78 2.04 -21.43
N PRO A 40 -4.95 1.62 -21.99
CA PRO A 40 -5.22 1.77 -23.41
C PRO A 40 -5.18 3.24 -23.88
N ILE A 41 -5.69 4.18 -23.08
CA ILE A 41 -5.67 5.61 -23.42
C ILE A 41 -4.23 6.11 -23.54
N LEU A 42 -3.32 5.67 -22.66
CA LEU A 42 -1.92 6.09 -22.70
C LEU A 42 -1.18 5.67 -23.98
N PHE A 43 -1.61 4.64 -24.69
CA PHE A 43 -1.04 4.29 -26.00
C PHE A 43 -1.36 5.32 -27.09
N PHE A 44 -2.40 6.13 -26.89
CA PHE A 44 -2.76 7.22 -27.79
C PHE A 44 -2.19 8.58 -27.36
N VAL A 45 -1.45 8.65 -26.24
CA VAL A 45 -0.82 9.88 -25.76
C VAL A 45 0.62 9.96 -26.28
N PRO A 46 0.96 10.94 -27.15
CA PRO A 46 2.32 11.13 -27.62
C PRO A 46 3.30 11.44 -26.50
N LEU A 47 4.52 10.89 -26.58
CA LEU A 47 5.57 11.09 -25.56
C LEU A 47 6.01 12.55 -25.38
N ARG A 48 5.77 13.43 -26.36
CA ARG A 48 5.97 14.88 -26.17
C ARG A 48 5.17 15.47 -25.00
N TYR A 49 4.11 14.78 -24.54
CA TYR A 49 3.32 15.17 -23.38
C TYR A 49 3.78 14.51 -22.07
N GLU A 50 4.89 13.77 -22.06
CA GLU A 50 5.42 13.11 -20.85
C GLU A 50 5.57 14.08 -19.68
N GLY A 51 6.13 15.27 -19.91
CA GLY A 51 6.28 16.29 -18.88
C GLY A 51 4.94 16.77 -18.29
N VAL A 52 3.90 16.90 -19.12
CA VAL A 52 2.55 17.27 -18.67
C VAL A 52 1.94 16.14 -17.85
N VAL A 53 2.07 14.89 -18.31
CA VAL A 53 1.60 13.71 -17.58
C VAL A 53 2.32 13.60 -16.23
N ALA A 54 3.64 13.79 -16.21
CA ALA A 54 4.42 13.79 -14.99
C ALA A 54 3.98 14.87 -14.01
N ALA A 55 3.73 16.11 -14.48
CA ALA A 55 3.24 17.20 -13.65
C ALA A 55 1.85 16.90 -13.08
N VAL A 56 0.91 16.41 -13.89
CA VAL A 56 -0.42 16.00 -13.45
C VAL A 56 -0.31 14.88 -12.42
N MET A 57 0.52 13.87 -12.67
CA MET A 57 0.70 12.75 -11.76
C MET A 57 1.37 13.17 -10.45
N LEU A 58 2.28 14.15 -10.48
CA LEU A 58 2.87 14.74 -9.28
C LEU A 58 1.81 15.48 -8.44
N LEU A 59 0.91 16.22 -9.08
CA LEU A 59 -0.21 16.86 -8.39
C LEU A 59 -1.13 15.80 -7.76
N LEU A 60 -1.49 14.76 -8.50
CA LEU A 60 -2.28 13.63 -7.97
C LEU A 60 -1.54 12.88 -6.86
N ALA A 61 -0.22 12.78 -6.92
CA ALA A 61 0.57 12.15 -5.86
C ALA A 61 0.37 12.87 -4.52
N ASN A 62 0.22 14.19 -4.51
CA ASN A 62 -0.07 14.94 -3.28
C ASN A 62 -1.48 14.70 -2.71
N LEU A 63 -2.42 14.28 -3.54
CA LEU A 63 -3.82 14.05 -3.14
C LEU A 63 -4.15 12.58 -2.84
N ILE A 64 -3.35 11.67 -3.37
CA ILE A 64 -3.62 10.22 -3.31
C ILE A 64 -2.43 9.48 -2.71
N ASN A 65 -1.24 9.64 -3.27
CA ASN A 65 -0.06 8.84 -2.91
C ASN A 65 0.54 9.25 -1.56
N HIS A 66 0.82 10.53 -1.33
CA HIS A 66 1.37 11.00 -0.06
C HIS A 66 0.40 10.79 1.11
N PRO A 67 -0.92 11.06 0.98
CA PRO A 67 -1.89 10.70 2.00
C PRO A 67 -1.97 9.19 2.25
N HIS A 68 -1.84 8.34 1.22
CA HIS A 68 -1.76 6.89 1.37
C HIS A 68 -0.65 6.47 2.34
N PHE A 69 0.57 7.01 2.16
CA PHE A 69 1.66 6.76 3.10
C PHE A 69 1.34 7.27 4.48
N ALA A 70 0.93 8.53 4.61
CA ALA A 70 0.66 9.19 5.89
C ALA A 70 -0.44 8.50 6.71
N HIS A 71 -1.49 8.00 6.05
CA HIS A 71 -2.56 7.25 6.71
C HIS A 71 -2.05 5.97 7.37
N SER A 72 -1.06 5.28 6.79
CA SER A 72 -0.41 4.16 7.47
C SER A 72 0.25 4.60 8.76
N TYR A 73 0.96 5.73 8.77
CA TYR A 73 1.58 6.24 10.00
C TYR A 73 0.52 6.61 11.03
N GLN A 74 -0.56 7.29 10.64
CA GLN A 74 -1.64 7.65 11.54
C GLN A 74 -2.29 6.42 12.18
N ILE A 75 -2.58 5.37 11.42
CA ILE A 75 -3.20 4.14 11.94
C ILE A 75 -2.19 3.32 12.75
N PHE A 76 -0.95 3.18 12.26
CA PHE A 76 0.08 2.38 12.89
C PHE A 76 0.43 2.91 14.28
N TYR A 77 0.69 4.21 14.38
CA TYR A 77 1.14 4.85 15.61
C TYR A 77 0.00 5.29 16.55
N ARG A 78 -1.27 5.23 16.10
CA ARG A 78 -2.41 5.38 17.02
C ARG A 78 -2.33 4.34 18.13
N ASP A 79 -2.42 4.78 19.38
CA ASP A 79 -2.33 3.94 20.58
C ASP A 79 -1.10 3.02 20.59
N PHE A 80 0.03 3.47 20.03
CA PHE A 80 1.22 2.63 19.86
C PHE A 80 1.73 2.02 21.18
N GLY A 81 1.63 2.78 22.29
CA GLY A 81 1.96 2.28 23.62
C GLY A 81 1.21 1.00 24.00
N ARG A 82 -0.09 0.91 23.66
CA ARG A 82 -0.93 -0.28 23.88
C ARG A 82 -0.42 -1.46 23.06
N LYS A 83 -0.09 -1.22 21.79
CA LYS A 83 0.40 -2.23 20.84
C LYS A 83 1.75 -2.82 21.26
N VAL A 84 2.68 -1.99 21.74
CA VAL A 84 4.01 -2.46 22.17
C VAL A 84 4.02 -3.08 23.56
N ARG A 85 3.05 -2.79 24.43
CA ARG A 85 2.85 -3.49 25.70
C ARG A 85 2.16 -4.85 25.55
N GLY A 86 1.48 -5.09 24.43
CA GLY A 86 0.75 -6.33 24.17
C GLY A 86 -0.69 -6.30 24.70
N ASP A 87 -1.20 -5.12 25.07
CA ASP A 87 -2.52 -4.93 25.64
C ASP A 87 -3.61 -5.23 24.58
N GLY A 88 -4.10 -6.48 24.55
CA GLY A 88 -5.05 -6.96 23.55
C GLY A 88 -4.43 -7.44 22.24
N TYR A 89 -3.10 -7.60 22.17
CA TYR A 89 -2.37 -8.10 21.00
C TYR A 89 -1.59 -9.37 21.36
N ASP A 90 -1.59 -10.35 20.45
CA ASP A 90 -0.75 -11.53 20.63
C ASP A 90 0.76 -11.16 20.64
N ARG A 91 1.59 -12.02 21.25
CA ARG A 91 3.04 -11.77 21.37
C ARG A 91 3.74 -11.64 20.02
N ASN A 92 3.27 -12.37 19.01
CA ASN A 92 3.86 -12.35 17.67
C ASN A 92 3.66 -10.97 17.02
N LEU A 93 2.46 -10.42 17.15
CA LEU A 93 2.03 -9.14 16.61
C LEU A 93 2.65 -7.98 17.39
N GLN A 94 2.75 -8.09 18.73
CA GLN A 94 3.50 -7.15 19.56
C GLN A 94 4.96 -7.00 19.07
N ILE A 95 5.67 -8.12 18.91
CA ILE A 95 7.06 -8.12 18.42
C ILE A 95 7.15 -7.46 17.04
N ARG A 96 6.19 -7.75 16.15
CA ARG A 96 6.14 -7.11 14.82
C ARG A 96 5.95 -5.61 14.90
N TYR A 97 5.10 -5.11 15.79
CA TYR A 97 4.93 -3.66 16.01
C TYR A 97 6.22 -3.01 16.53
N ILE A 98 6.94 -3.66 17.43
CA ILE A 98 8.25 -3.17 17.93
C ILE A 98 9.27 -3.14 16.79
N ILE A 99 9.38 -4.22 16.02
CA ILE A 99 10.33 -4.30 14.91
C ILE A 99 10.01 -3.22 13.85
N ALA A 100 8.77 -3.17 13.37
CA ALA A 100 8.38 -2.25 12.31
C ALA A 100 8.33 -0.78 12.79
N GLY A 101 7.91 -0.53 14.03
CA GLY A 101 7.73 0.83 14.56
C GLY A 101 8.97 1.46 15.19
N ILE A 102 9.96 0.64 15.59
CA ILE A 102 11.16 1.12 16.31
C ILE A 102 12.43 0.62 15.64
N ALA A 103 12.62 -0.70 15.53
CA ALA A 103 13.90 -1.24 15.07
C ALA A 103 14.21 -0.87 13.61
N VAL A 104 13.25 -1.07 12.70
CA VAL A 104 13.39 -0.72 11.27
C VAL A 104 13.72 0.76 11.05
N PRO A 105 12.94 1.73 11.56
CA PRO A 105 13.25 3.14 11.34
C PRO A 105 14.59 3.54 11.97
N MET A 106 14.96 3.00 13.13
CA MET A 106 16.27 3.27 13.75
C MET A 106 17.44 2.76 12.88
N ILE A 107 17.32 1.55 12.32
CA ILE A 107 18.33 0.99 11.40
C ILE A 107 18.44 1.87 10.15
N MET A 108 17.31 2.31 9.59
CA MET A 108 17.31 3.16 8.40
C MET A 108 17.93 4.53 8.69
N VAL A 109 17.61 5.16 9.83
CA VAL A 109 18.25 6.41 10.26
C VAL A 109 19.76 6.23 10.40
N ALA A 110 20.21 5.16 11.05
CA ALA A 110 21.63 4.86 11.20
C ALA A 110 22.32 4.66 9.84
N PHE A 111 21.69 3.94 8.92
CA PHE A 111 22.19 3.73 7.56
C PHE A 111 22.35 5.05 6.79
N PHE A 112 21.32 5.89 6.77
CA PHE A 112 21.37 7.16 6.04
C PHE A 112 22.32 8.17 6.69
N ALA A 113 22.36 8.23 8.02
CA ALA A 113 23.31 9.06 8.74
C ALA A 113 24.75 8.64 8.43
N TYR A 114 25.05 7.34 8.48
CA TYR A 114 26.38 6.83 8.14
C TYR A 114 26.76 7.14 6.68
N GLY A 115 25.88 6.86 5.72
CA GLY A 115 26.14 7.16 4.30
C GLY A 115 26.36 8.65 4.03
N SER A 116 25.61 9.51 4.73
CA SER A 116 25.74 10.97 4.59
C SER A 116 27.02 11.51 5.22
N VAL A 117 27.35 11.08 6.45
CA VAL A 117 28.56 11.53 7.17
C VAL A 117 29.84 11.06 6.48
N THR A 118 29.82 9.87 5.88
CA THR A 118 30.99 9.33 5.15
C THR A 118 31.09 9.83 3.71
N GLY A 119 30.12 10.63 3.22
CA GLY A 119 30.10 11.10 1.83
C GLY A 119 29.95 9.98 0.80
N ASN A 120 29.43 8.80 1.19
CA ASN A 120 29.39 7.63 0.34
C ASN A 120 28.12 7.59 -0.52
N ALA A 121 28.12 8.36 -1.61
CA ALA A 121 27.00 8.45 -2.55
C ALA A 121 26.60 7.07 -3.12
N ARG A 122 27.57 6.18 -3.37
CA ARG A 122 27.31 4.82 -3.87
C ARG A 122 26.52 3.97 -2.86
N LEU A 123 26.89 4.04 -1.58
CA LEU A 123 26.16 3.35 -0.51
C LEU A 123 24.73 3.85 -0.42
N LEU A 124 24.53 5.17 -0.47
CA LEU A 124 23.20 5.79 -0.48
C LEU A 124 22.40 5.37 -1.72
N GLY A 125 23.03 5.31 -2.90
CA GLY A 125 22.42 4.83 -4.14
C GLY A 125 21.85 3.41 -4.05
N TYR A 126 22.47 2.51 -3.27
CA TYR A 126 21.91 1.18 -3.02
C TYR A 126 20.55 1.20 -2.31
N ALA A 127 20.25 2.27 -1.57
CA ALA A 127 18.94 2.44 -0.94
C ALA A 127 17.82 2.60 -1.98
N THR A 128 18.09 3.19 -3.14
CA THR A 128 17.11 3.28 -4.24
C THR A 128 16.80 1.90 -4.81
N ASN A 129 17.81 1.06 -4.95
CA ASN A 129 17.62 -0.32 -5.40
C ASN A 129 16.81 -1.13 -4.38
N ALA A 130 17.16 -1.00 -3.09
CA ALA A 130 16.41 -1.60 -1.99
C ALA A 130 14.96 -1.11 -1.97
N MET A 131 14.72 0.19 -2.18
CA MET A 131 13.37 0.74 -2.33
C MET A 131 12.63 0.03 -3.47
N GLY A 132 13.21 -0.04 -4.68
CA GLY A 132 12.60 -0.73 -5.82
C GLY A 132 12.27 -2.20 -5.52
N PHE A 133 13.14 -2.91 -4.80
CA PHE A 133 12.88 -4.27 -4.33
C PHE A 133 11.66 -4.34 -3.41
N PHE A 134 11.63 -3.50 -2.36
CA PHE A 134 10.54 -3.52 -1.40
C PHE A 134 9.21 -2.96 -1.94
N VAL A 135 9.23 -2.01 -2.89
CA VAL A 135 8.05 -1.51 -3.61
C VAL A 135 7.34 -2.68 -4.28
N GLY A 136 8.05 -3.44 -5.11
CA GLY A 136 7.46 -4.58 -5.83
C GLY A 136 6.95 -5.66 -4.87
N TRP A 137 7.69 -5.93 -3.79
CA TRP A 137 7.27 -6.88 -2.76
C TRP A 137 5.98 -6.45 -2.07
N HIS A 138 5.89 -5.17 -1.74
CA HIS A 138 4.70 -4.58 -1.11
C HIS A 138 3.50 -4.64 -2.05
N TYR A 139 3.68 -4.31 -3.33
CA TYR A 139 2.61 -4.36 -4.33
C TYR A 139 2.03 -5.76 -4.42
N VAL A 140 2.87 -6.80 -4.56
CA VAL A 140 2.40 -8.19 -4.59
C VAL A 140 1.57 -8.55 -3.36
N LYS A 141 2.06 -8.17 -2.17
CA LYS A 141 1.35 -8.44 -0.91
C LYS A 141 0.03 -7.69 -0.82
N GLN A 142 -0.03 -6.46 -1.31
CA GLN A 142 -1.24 -5.67 -1.35
C GLN A 142 -2.25 -6.30 -2.32
N GLY A 143 -1.86 -6.64 -3.55
CA GLY A 143 -2.73 -7.31 -4.53
C GLY A 143 -3.30 -8.63 -4.00
N TYR A 144 -2.45 -9.44 -3.34
CA TYR A 144 -2.90 -10.63 -2.61
C TYR A 144 -3.87 -10.30 -1.46
N GLY A 145 -3.55 -9.27 -0.66
CA GLY A 145 -4.40 -8.79 0.43
C GLY A 145 -5.78 -8.37 -0.06
N MET A 146 -5.87 -7.61 -1.16
CA MET A 146 -7.13 -7.19 -1.76
C MET A 146 -7.96 -8.39 -2.24
N LEU A 147 -7.32 -9.41 -2.81
CA LEU A 147 -7.98 -10.66 -3.16
C LEU A 147 -8.58 -11.35 -1.92
N MET A 148 -7.84 -11.39 -0.81
CA MET A 148 -8.33 -11.97 0.44
C MET A 148 -9.47 -11.15 1.06
N VAL A 149 -9.39 -9.82 1.04
CA VAL A 149 -10.45 -8.93 1.54
C VAL A 149 -11.74 -9.15 0.75
N ASP A 150 -11.69 -9.13 -0.58
CA ASP A 150 -12.86 -9.35 -1.44
C ASP A 150 -13.43 -10.78 -1.25
N ALA A 151 -12.56 -11.78 -1.08
CA ALA A 151 -12.97 -13.15 -0.78
C ALA A 151 -13.73 -13.26 0.53
N VAL A 152 -13.31 -12.54 1.59
CA VAL A 152 -14.00 -12.52 2.88
C VAL A 152 -15.35 -11.83 2.77
N LEU A 153 -15.40 -10.63 2.18
CA LEU A 153 -16.64 -9.86 2.01
C LEU A 153 -17.70 -10.64 1.21
N LYS A 154 -17.27 -11.37 0.17
CA LYS A 154 -18.15 -12.18 -0.67
C LYS A 154 -18.35 -13.61 -0.18
N ARG A 155 -17.74 -13.99 0.96
CA ARG A 155 -17.74 -15.35 1.52
C ARG A 155 -17.28 -16.43 0.52
N LYS A 156 -16.33 -16.09 -0.34
CA LYS A 156 -15.73 -16.97 -1.36
C LYS A 156 -14.29 -17.31 -0.97
N PHE A 157 -14.14 -18.08 0.11
CA PHE A 157 -12.84 -18.35 0.69
C PHE A 157 -11.94 -19.23 -0.18
N PHE A 158 -10.66 -18.90 -0.19
CA PHE A 158 -9.59 -19.70 -0.77
C PHE A 158 -9.11 -20.76 0.22
N SER A 159 -8.76 -21.95 -0.28
CA SER A 159 -8.11 -22.98 0.52
C SER A 159 -6.69 -22.53 0.91
N ASP A 160 -6.05 -23.21 1.87
CA ASP A 160 -4.67 -22.88 2.23
C ASP A 160 -3.66 -23.22 1.12
N GLN A 161 -3.98 -24.20 0.28
CA GLN A 161 -3.20 -24.50 -0.93
C GLN A 161 -3.33 -23.37 -1.95
N ASP A 162 -4.56 -22.88 -2.20
CA ASP A 162 -4.79 -21.76 -3.11
C ASP A 162 -4.03 -20.51 -2.67
N LYS A 163 -4.07 -20.20 -1.36
CA LYS A 163 -3.33 -19.06 -0.78
C LYS A 163 -1.83 -19.19 -0.98
N LYS A 164 -1.26 -20.38 -0.79
CA LYS A 164 0.15 -20.65 -1.03
C LYS A 164 0.51 -20.51 -2.52
N ALA A 165 -0.33 -21.01 -3.42
CA ALA A 165 -0.12 -20.88 -4.87
C ALA A 165 -0.12 -19.41 -5.30
N LEU A 166 -1.09 -18.61 -4.82
CA LEU A 166 -1.17 -17.17 -5.06
C LEU A 166 0.06 -16.43 -4.52
N LEU A 167 0.48 -16.70 -3.28
CA LEU A 167 1.67 -16.06 -2.72
C LEU A 167 2.94 -16.44 -3.48
N PHE A 168 3.10 -17.71 -3.84
CA PHE A 168 4.24 -18.19 -4.61
C PHE A 168 4.30 -17.53 -5.99
N ASN A 169 3.18 -17.47 -6.70
CA ASN A 169 3.09 -16.78 -7.99
C ASN A 169 3.42 -15.30 -7.86
N GLY A 170 2.84 -14.62 -6.88
CA GLY A 170 3.17 -13.23 -6.59
C GLY A 170 4.66 -13.00 -6.40
N TYR A 171 5.32 -13.79 -5.55
CA TYR A 171 6.75 -13.64 -5.32
C TYR A 171 7.60 -13.99 -6.54
N ALA A 172 7.22 -15.01 -7.32
CA ALA A 172 7.92 -15.37 -8.55
C ALA A 172 7.85 -14.24 -9.59
N VAL A 173 6.67 -13.67 -9.81
CA VAL A 173 6.47 -12.54 -10.76
C VAL A 173 7.24 -11.31 -10.31
N TRP A 174 7.17 -10.95 -9.02
CA TRP A 174 7.92 -9.82 -8.49
C TRP A 174 9.44 -10.01 -8.61
N LEU A 175 9.96 -11.17 -8.21
CA LEU A 175 11.40 -11.43 -8.26
C LEU A 175 11.90 -11.36 -9.69
N PHE A 176 11.17 -11.95 -10.64
CA PHE A 176 11.50 -11.85 -12.06
C PHE A 176 11.49 -10.38 -12.54
N ALA A 177 10.43 -9.61 -12.25
CA ALA A 177 10.33 -8.21 -12.67
C ALA A 177 11.45 -7.33 -12.07
N TRP A 178 11.83 -7.56 -10.82
CA TRP A 178 12.94 -6.84 -10.18
C TRP A 178 14.29 -7.21 -10.80
N LEU A 179 14.56 -8.50 -11.06
CA LEU A 179 15.76 -8.94 -11.76
C LEU A 179 15.83 -8.37 -13.18
N GLN A 180 14.71 -8.39 -13.91
CA GLN A 180 14.61 -7.87 -15.27
C GLN A 180 14.78 -6.34 -15.31
N THR A 181 14.42 -5.63 -14.24
CA THR A 181 14.66 -4.19 -14.11
C THR A 181 16.13 -3.91 -13.89
N ASN A 182 16.78 -4.67 -12.99
CA ASN A 182 18.22 -4.57 -12.72
C ASN A 182 19.09 -4.93 -13.93
N ALA A 183 18.65 -5.88 -14.76
CA ALA A 183 19.40 -6.31 -15.94
C ALA A 183 19.41 -5.28 -17.08
N VAL A 184 18.38 -4.43 -17.17
CA VAL A 184 18.15 -3.53 -18.32
C VAL A 184 18.53 -2.08 -18.00
N ILE A 185 18.39 -1.67 -16.76
CA ILE A 185 18.81 -0.35 -16.29
C ILE A 185 20.19 -0.53 -15.69
N THR A 186 21.18 0.28 -16.06
CA THR A 186 22.55 0.20 -15.51
C THR A 186 22.83 1.31 -14.51
N GLU A 187 22.41 2.54 -14.84
CA GLU A 187 22.59 3.74 -14.04
C GLU A 187 21.43 4.71 -14.28
N ARG A 188 20.99 5.39 -13.22
CA ARG A 188 19.92 6.40 -13.23
C ARG A 188 20.16 7.39 -12.10
N GLN A 189 19.54 8.58 -12.21
CA GLN A 189 19.46 9.54 -11.11
C GLN A 189 18.11 9.48 -10.41
N PHE A 190 18.12 9.59 -9.07
CA PHE A 190 16.95 9.81 -8.25
C PHE A 190 17.22 10.97 -7.29
N TRP A 191 16.45 12.05 -7.40
CA TRP A 191 16.65 13.28 -6.62
C TRP A 191 18.11 13.77 -6.57
N GLY A 192 18.79 13.75 -7.71
CA GLY A 192 20.16 14.23 -7.86
C GLY A 192 21.26 13.29 -7.34
N LEU A 193 20.91 12.08 -6.88
CA LEU A 193 21.86 11.03 -6.54
C LEU A 193 21.84 9.91 -7.58
N ASP A 194 23.02 9.53 -8.06
CA ASP A 194 23.20 8.38 -8.92
C ASP A 194 22.92 7.09 -8.16
N TYR A 195 22.22 6.16 -8.80
CA TYR A 195 22.09 4.81 -8.31
C TYR A 195 22.39 3.78 -9.39
N TYR A 196 22.99 2.69 -8.94
CA TYR A 196 23.43 1.58 -9.79
C TYR A 196 22.55 0.37 -9.57
N THR A 197 22.38 -0.41 -10.62
CA THR A 197 21.72 -1.71 -10.57
C THR A 197 22.74 -2.84 -10.43
N PHE A 198 22.22 -4.04 -10.19
CA PHE A 198 23.03 -5.24 -10.11
C PHE A 198 23.18 -5.88 -11.48
N ALA A 199 24.40 -6.31 -11.82
CA ALA A 199 24.63 -7.16 -12.98
C ALA A 199 23.93 -8.52 -12.75
N VAL A 200 22.83 -8.77 -13.46
CA VAL A 200 22.08 -10.02 -13.35
C VAL A 200 22.52 -10.98 -14.46
N PRO A 201 23.05 -12.18 -14.12
CA PRO A 201 23.42 -13.16 -15.14
C PRO A 201 22.22 -13.63 -15.98
N PRO A 202 22.36 -13.82 -17.30
CA PRO A 202 21.25 -14.24 -18.17
C PRO A 202 20.58 -15.56 -17.75
N TRP A 203 21.35 -16.52 -17.24
CA TRP A 203 20.79 -17.80 -16.78
C TRP A 203 19.82 -17.62 -15.60
N LEU A 204 20.10 -16.68 -14.69
CA LEU A 204 19.25 -16.41 -13.54
C LEU A 204 17.94 -15.77 -13.97
N LEU A 205 17.99 -14.87 -14.97
CA LEU A 205 16.78 -14.29 -15.58
C LEU A 205 15.92 -15.37 -16.25
N ASN A 206 16.53 -16.29 -16.98
CA ASN A 206 15.80 -17.38 -17.65
C ASN A 206 15.11 -18.31 -16.64
N ILE A 207 15.77 -18.65 -15.54
CA ILE A 207 15.16 -19.43 -14.45
C ILE A 207 14.00 -18.65 -13.82
N ALA A 208 14.22 -17.39 -13.46
CA ALA A 208 13.18 -16.55 -12.84
C ALA A 208 11.96 -16.39 -13.77
N LEU A 209 12.18 -16.20 -15.08
CA LEU A 209 11.14 -16.15 -16.09
C LEU A 209 10.36 -17.48 -16.15
N ALA A 210 11.06 -18.61 -16.22
CA ALA A 210 10.42 -19.93 -16.28
C ALA A 210 9.55 -20.21 -15.04
N VAL A 211 10.05 -19.88 -13.84
CA VAL A 211 9.31 -20.02 -12.58
C VAL A 211 8.11 -19.07 -12.52
N ALA A 212 8.28 -17.81 -12.94
CA ALA A 212 7.18 -16.85 -13.01
C ALA A 212 6.10 -17.32 -14.00
N ALA A 213 6.48 -17.79 -15.19
CA ALA A 213 5.56 -18.30 -16.21
C ALA A 213 4.81 -19.55 -15.72
N ALA A 214 5.53 -20.55 -15.18
CA ALA A 214 4.93 -21.78 -14.69
C ALA A 214 3.97 -21.53 -13.51
N SER A 215 4.36 -20.69 -12.54
CA SER A 215 3.49 -20.32 -11.42
C SER A 215 2.26 -19.51 -11.85
N SER A 216 2.39 -18.67 -12.89
CA SER A 216 1.28 -17.91 -13.46
C SER A 216 0.28 -18.83 -14.15
N ALA A 217 0.77 -19.80 -14.95
CA ALA A 217 -0.06 -20.82 -15.57
C ALA A 217 -0.79 -21.67 -14.53
N ALA A 218 -0.09 -22.12 -13.47
CA ALA A 218 -0.71 -22.86 -12.38
C ALA A 218 -1.80 -22.05 -11.66
N THR A 219 -1.57 -20.75 -11.44
CA THR A 219 -2.54 -19.84 -10.83
C THR A 219 -3.77 -19.62 -11.72
N ALA A 220 -3.57 -19.51 -13.04
CA ALA A 220 -4.66 -19.42 -14.00
C ALA A 220 -5.52 -20.70 -13.99
N VAL A 221 -4.88 -21.87 -14.03
CA VAL A 221 -5.57 -23.17 -13.92
C VAL A 221 -6.34 -23.27 -12.60
N MET A 222 -5.74 -22.85 -11.48
CA MET A 222 -6.42 -22.78 -10.18
C MET A 222 -7.68 -21.90 -10.23
N PHE A 223 -7.60 -20.70 -10.81
CA PHE A 223 -8.77 -19.83 -10.96
C PHE A 223 -9.85 -20.44 -11.85
N VAL A 224 -9.49 -21.05 -12.98
CA VAL A 224 -10.43 -21.73 -13.88
C VAL A 224 -11.13 -22.90 -13.18
N ASN A 225 -10.38 -23.73 -12.46
CA ASN A 225 -10.93 -24.87 -11.72
C ASN A 225 -11.88 -24.40 -10.63
N ARG A 226 -11.52 -23.35 -9.89
CA ARG A 226 -12.42 -22.74 -8.90
C ARG A 226 -13.67 -22.14 -9.52
N TRP A 227 -13.52 -21.40 -10.62
CA TRP A 227 -14.63 -20.83 -11.36
C TRP A 227 -15.64 -21.92 -11.75
N ARG A 228 -15.16 -23.03 -12.34
CA ARG A 228 -16.00 -24.18 -12.71
C ARG A 228 -16.66 -24.82 -11.49
N LYS A 229 -15.90 -25.09 -10.42
CA LYS A 229 -16.40 -25.74 -9.20
C LYS A 229 -17.45 -24.91 -8.46
N HIS A 230 -17.39 -23.58 -8.57
CA HIS A 230 -18.28 -22.65 -7.88
C HIS A 230 -19.35 -22.03 -8.81
N GLY A 231 -19.75 -22.74 -9.87
CA GLY A 231 -20.88 -22.31 -10.72
C GLY A 231 -20.63 -21.00 -11.47
N GLY A 232 -19.37 -20.73 -11.84
CA GLY A 232 -18.98 -19.52 -12.56
C GLY A 232 -18.82 -18.30 -11.66
N ALA A 233 -18.30 -18.48 -10.44
CA ALA A 233 -18.25 -17.40 -9.46
C ALA A 233 -16.88 -17.29 -8.76
N LEU A 234 -16.28 -16.10 -8.84
CA LEU A 234 -15.06 -15.72 -8.10
C LEU A 234 -15.25 -14.39 -7.34
N PRO A 235 -14.39 -14.06 -6.35
CA PRO A 235 -14.30 -12.71 -5.81
C PRO A 235 -13.66 -11.78 -6.85
N TYR A 236 -14.46 -11.33 -7.81
CA TYR A 236 -13.96 -10.75 -9.06
C TYR A 236 -13.16 -9.44 -8.88
N ASN A 237 -13.55 -8.57 -7.94
CA ASN A 237 -12.79 -7.34 -7.65
C ASN A 237 -11.42 -7.69 -7.09
N GLY A 238 -11.37 -8.69 -6.20
CA GLY A 238 -10.13 -9.21 -5.66
C GLY A 238 -9.23 -9.86 -6.71
N VAL A 239 -9.81 -10.62 -7.65
CA VAL A 239 -9.06 -11.23 -8.75
C VAL A 239 -8.48 -10.17 -9.67
N VAL A 240 -9.28 -9.14 -10.01
CA VAL A 240 -8.81 -7.97 -10.75
C VAL A 240 -7.66 -7.30 -10.02
N ALA A 241 -7.78 -7.06 -8.72
CA ALA A 241 -6.71 -6.46 -7.92
C ALA A 241 -5.41 -7.25 -7.99
N TYR A 242 -5.49 -8.57 -7.78
CA TYR A 242 -4.35 -9.45 -7.85
C TYR A 242 -3.68 -9.44 -9.24
N VAL A 243 -4.47 -9.65 -10.30
CA VAL A 243 -3.96 -9.73 -11.67
C VAL A 243 -3.37 -8.40 -12.13
N THR A 244 -4.09 -7.29 -11.93
CA THR A 244 -3.61 -5.97 -12.33
C THR A 244 -2.31 -5.63 -11.61
N THR A 245 -2.22 -5.90 -10.30
CA THR A 245 -1.02 -5.58 -9.52
C THR A 245 0.20 -6.37 -9.99
N LEU A 246 0.05 -7.68 -10.20
CA LEU A 246 1.18 -8.54 -10.62
C LEU A 246 1.59 -8.28 -12.06
N TYR A 247 0.62 -8.25 -12.98
CA TYR A 247 0.93 -8.27 -14.40
C TYR A 247 0.98 -6.86 -14.97
N ALA A 248 -0.05 -6.04 -14.79
CA ALA A 248 -0.07 -4.70 -15.37
C ALA A 248 0.92 -3.74 -14.68
N TRP A 249 1.01 -3.76 -13.35
CA TRP A 249 1.77 -2.75 -12.60
C TRP A 249 3.22 -3.13 -12.29
N ILE A 250 3.52 -4.43 -12.19
CA ILE A 250 4.87 -4.90 -11.89
C ILE A 250 5.53 -5.46 -13.16
N LEU A 251 4.98 -6.55 -13.70
CA LEU A 251 5.64 -7.26 -14.80
C LEU A 251 5.69 -6.43 -16.09
N PHE A 252 4.60 -5.75 -16.40
CA PHE A 252 4.40 -5.01 -17.63
C PHE A 252 4.47 -3.49 -17.44
N VAL A 253 5.08 -3.03 -16.34
CA VAL A 253 5.22 -1.60 -16.03
C VAL A 253 5.90 -0.81 -17.15
N ARG A 254 6.75 -1.48 -17.93
CA ARG A 254 7.53 -0.89 -19.03
C ARG A 254 6.85 -0.95 -20.40
N LEU A 255 5.60 -1.42 -20.50
CA LEU A 255 4.88 -1.45 -21.78
C LEU A 255 4.70 -0.05 -22.40
N ASN A 256 4.60 0.97 -21.55
CA ASN A 256 4.50 2.37 -21.95
C ASN A 256 5.26 3.21 -20.91
N PRO A 257 6.16 4.12 -21.30
CA PRO A 257 6.93 4.91 -20.33
C PRO A 257 6.06 5.81 -19.45
N LEU A 258 4.91 6.29 -19.95
CA LEU A 258 3.94 7.07 -19.18
C LEU A 258 3.25 6.24 -18.09
N TRP A 259 3.22 4.91 -18.25
CA TRP A 259 2.59 4.02 -17.29
C TRP A 259 3.30 4.01 -15.94
N LEU A 260 4.63 4.13 -15.94
CA LEU A 260 5.43 4.23 -14.73
C LEU A 260 5.02 5.43 -13.85
N LEU A 261 4.53 6.51 -14.46
CA LEU A 261 4.07 7.72 -13.76
C LEU A 261 2.70 7.54 -13.12
N VAL A 262 1.85 6.66 -13.68
CA VAL A 262 0.45 6.49 -13.28
C VAL A 262 0.28 5.42 -12.20
N VAL A 263 1.06 4.34 -12.30
CA VAL A 263 0.96 3.16 -11.42
C VAL A 263 0.95 3.50 -9.92
N PRO A 264 1.81 4.39 -9.38
CA PRO A 264 1.80 4.71 -7.95
C PRO A 264 0.47 5.27 -7.44
N ALA A 265 -0.23 6.07 -8.25
CA ALA A 265 -1.53 6.61 -7.88
C ALA A 265 -2.60 5.51 -7.86
N LEU A 266 -2.60 4.60 -8.83
CA LEU A 266 -3.55 3.49 -8.88
C LEU A 266 -3.33 2.50 -7.73
N HIS A 267 -2.08 2.21 -7.40
CA HIS A 267 -1.71 1.41 -6.23
C HIS A 267 -2.23 2.05 -4.94
N SER A 268 -2.03 3.36 -4.79
CA SER A 268 -2.48 4.11 -3.61
C SER A 268 -4.01 4.10 -3.48
N LEU A 269 -4.76 4.16 -4.59
CA LEU A 269 -6.23 4.04 -4.57
C LEU A 269 -6.70 2.71 -3.98
N GLN A 270 -6.06 1.57 -4.32
CA GLN A 270 -6.44 0.28 -3.74
C GLN A 270 -6.34 0.31 -2.21
N TYR A 271 -5.25 0.90 -1.70
CA TYR A 271 -5.01 1.02 -0.27
C TYR A 271 -6.00 1.96 0.41
N LEU A 272 -6.22 3.15 -0.18
CA LEU A 272 -7.14 4.14 0.37
C LEU A 272 -8.56 3.58 0.51
N ALA A 273 -8.99 2.68 -0.40
CA ALA A 273 -10.27 2.00 -0.25
C ALA A 273 -10.37 1.23 1.08
N VAL A 274 -9.34 0.47 1.42
CA VAL A 274 -9.28 -0.30 2.68
C VAL A 274 -9.17 0.61 3.89
N VAL A 275 -8.28 1.61 3.83
CA VAL A 275 -8.07 2.55 4.94
C VAL A 275 -9.29 3.39 5.25
N TRP A 276 -9.92 3.98 4.23
CA TRP A 276 -11.10 4.81 4.45
C TRP A 276 -12.28 3.99 4.93
N ARG A 277 -12.42 2.74 4.47
CA ARG A 277 -13.44 1.83 5.02
C ARG A 277 -13.17 1.53 6.49
N TYR A 278 -11.94 1.11 6.82
CA TYR A 278 -11.51 0.83 8.18
C TYR A 278 -11.73 2.03 9.10
N GLN A 279 -11.25 3.21 8.71
CA GLN A 279 -11.32 4.42 9.52
C GLN A 279 -12.76 4.90 9.68
N THR A 280 -13.60 4.80 8.65
CA THR A 280 -15.03 5.11 8.76
C THR A 280 -15.71 4.22 9.80
N ASN A 281 -15.39 2.93 9.82
CA ASN A 281 -15.95 2.00 10.79
C ASN A 281 -15.41 2.21 12.21
N VAL A 282 -14.15 2.64 12.38
CA VAL A 282 -13.60 3.08 13.68
C VAL A 282 -14.41 4.26 14.23
N GLU A 283 -14.63 5.29 13.41
CA GLU A 283 -15.32 6.49 13.85
C GLU A 283 -16.82 6.26 14.09
N ARG A 284 -17.43 5.31 13.37
CA ARG A 284 -18.82 4.88 13.59
C ARG A 284 -19.03 4.07 14.87
N ASP A 285 -18.01 3.38 15.36
CA ASP A 285 -18.10 2.59 16.59
C ASP A 285 -18.07 3.44 17.87
N ARG A 286 -17.81 4.74 17.75
CA ARG A 286 -17.80 5.66 18.89
C ARG A 286 -19.22 5.98 19.34
N ALA A 287 -19.43 6.13 20.65
CA ALA A 287 -20.75 6.36 21.24
C ALA A 287 -21.43 7.65 20.75
N ASP A 288 -20.65 8.64 20.31
CA ASP A 288 -21.14 9.92 19.80
C ASP A 288 -21.19 10.00 18.27
N ALA A 289 -21.00 8.89 17.56
CA ALA A 289 -20.80 8.88 16.10
C ALA A 289 -21.92 9.57 15.30
N VAL A 290 -23.18 9.44 15.76
CA VAL A 290 -24.38 9.96 15.07
C VAL A 290 -24.78 11.35 15.59
N LYS A 291 -24.11 11.87 16.62
CA LYS A 291 -24.37 13.23 17.11
C LYS A 291 -23.93 14.25 16.07
N ASP A 292 -24.61 15.39 16.05
CA ASP A 292 -24.17 16.53 15.24
C ASP A 292 -23.01 17.26 15.94
N PRO A 293 -22.09 17.91 15.18
CA PRO A 293 -21.07 18.78 15.73
C PRO A 293 -21.67 19.93 16.54
N GLU A 294 -21.05 20.27 17.66
CA GLU A 294 -21.50 21.36 18.54
C GLU A 294 -21.51 22.73 17.83
N PHE A 295 -20.55 22.96 16.93
CA PHE A 295 -20.49 24.17 16.12
C PHE A 295 -21.39 24.07 14.90
N ARG A 296 -22.40 24.94 14.81
CA ARG A 296 -23.40 24.96 13.71
C ARG A 296 -22.80 25.05 12.31
N VAL A 297 -21.63 25.68 12.13
CA VAL A 297 -21.00 25.75 10.80
C VAL A 297 -20.51 24.37 10.34
N LEU A 298 -20.12 23.51 11.27
CA LEU A 298 -19.61 22.17 10.97
C LEU A 298 -20.72 21.14 10.75
N SER A 299 -21.97 21.42 11.14
CA SER A 299 -23.08 20.48 10.98
C SER A 299 -23.45 20.21 9.52
N ILE A 300 -23.07 21.09 8.59
CA ILE A 300 -23.19 20.89 7.14
C ILE A 300 -22.42 19.63 6.67
N LEU A 301 -21.36 19.26 7.39
CA LEU A 301 -20.57 18.06 7.10
C LEU A 301 -21.25 16.76 7.59
N GLY A 302 -22.39 16.89 8.28
CA GLY A 302 -23.20 15.81 8.82
C GLY A 302 -22.68 15.32 10.19
N PRO A 303 -22.95 14.05 10.53
CA PRO A 303 -22.68 13.52 11.87
C PRO A 303 -21.18 13.46 12.21
N MET A 304 -20.86 13.47 13.50
CA MET A 304 -19.50 13.54 14.05
C MET A 304 -18.52 12.53 13.43
N TYR A 305 -18.96 11.32 13.09
CA TYR A 305 -18.07 10.34 12.46
C TYR A 305 -17.53 10.83 11.10
N ARG A 306 -18.33 11.55 10.30
CA ARG A 306 -17.91 12.08 8.99
C ARG A 306 -16.88 13.19 9.16
N LEU A 307 -17.12 14.09 10.12
CA LEU A 307 -16.17 15.14 10.46
C LEU A 307 -14.82 14.54 10.88
N ARG A 308 -14.81 13.51 11.74
CA ARG A 308 -13.56 12.85 12.18
C ARG A 308 -12.85 12.13 11.04
N VAL A 309 -13.58 11.50 10.12
CA VAL A 309 -12.98 10.93 8.89
C VAL A 309 -12.38 12.02 8.01
N LEU A 310 -13.07 13.15 7.84
CA LEU A 310 -12.55 14.28 7.08
C LEU A 310 -11.27 14.86 7.72
N ILE A 311 -11.25 15.03 9.04
CA ILE A 311 -10.07 15.44 9.80
C ILE A 311 -8.92 14.45 9.59
N PHE A 312 -9.20 13.15 9.65
CA PHE A 312 -8.20 12.11 9.37
C PHE A 312 -7.60 12.26 7.97
N ILE A 313 -8.44 12.47 6.95
CA ILE A 313 -8.02 12.69 5.55
C ILE A 313 -7.13 13.94 5.45
N ILE A 314 -7.61 15.08 5.95
CA ILE A 314 -6.88 16.36 5.92
C ILE A 314 -5.53 16.24 6.63
N ALA A 315 -5.51 15.65 7.83
CA ALA A 315 -4.28 15.44 8.58
C ALA A 315 -3.30 14.55 7.82
N GLY A 316 -3.78 13.48 7.17
CA GLY A 316 -2.94 12.63 6.32
C GLY A 316 -2.35 13.39 5.13
N THR A 317 -3.13 14.26 4.48
CA THR A 317 -2.64 15.10 3.38
C THR A 317 -1.57 16.08 3.84
N ILE A 318 -1.78 16.75 4.97
CA ILE A 318 -0.80 17.67 5.56
C ILE A 318 0.49 16.90 5.93
N LEU A 319 0.36 15.77 6.62
CA LEU A 319 1.51 14.94 6.97
C LEU A 319 2.26 14.41 5.75
N GLY A 320 1.54 14.05 4.68
CA GLY A 320 2.12 13.66 3.40
C GLY A 320 2.94 14.79 2.79
N ALA A 321 2.38 16.00 2.71
CA ALA A 321 3.10 17.17 2.19
C ALA A 321 4.32 17.55 3.05
N LEU A 322 4.20 17.47 4.38
CA LEU A 322 5.30 17.72 5.29
C LEU A 322 6.43 16.70 5.09
N GLY A 323 6.10 15.40 5.07
CA GLY A 323 7.08 14.32 5.02
C GLY A 323 7.80 14.20 3.67
N PHE A 324 7.10 14.36 2.56
CA PHE A 324 7.68 14.20 1.23
C PHE A 324 8.32 15.47 0.67
N TRP A 325 7.92 16.66 1.15
CA TRP A 325 8.37 17.93 0.58
C TRP A 325 8.92 18.89 1.63
N LEU A 326 8.06 19.43 2.49
CA LEU A 326 8.40 20.65 3.24
C LEU A 326 9.57 20.42 4.21
N VAL A 327 9.51 19.34 5.00
CA VAL A 327 10.58 18.98 5.94
C VAL A 327 11.89 18.65 5.20
N PRO A 328 11.92 17.73 4.23
CA PRO A 328 13.18 17.42 3.54
C PRO A 328 13.75 18.61 2.75
N MET A 329 12.93 19.45 2.13
CA MET A 329 13.42 20.67 1.46
C MET A 329 14.02 21.67 2.47
N ALA A 330 13.35 21.87 3.61
CA ALA A 330 13.89 22.72 4.68
C ALA A 330 15.24 22.17 5.18
N LEU A 331 15.36 20.85 5.39
CA LEU A 331 16.64 20.25 5.80
C LEU A 331 17.73 20.41 4.74
N SER A 332 17.41 20.24 3.45
CA SER A 332 18.35 20.49 2.33
C SER A 332 18.81 21.95 2.23
N ALA A 333 17.99 22.90 2.69
CA ALA A 333 18.35 24.32 2.74
C ALA A 333 19.16 24.69 3.99
N LEU A 334 18.80 24.12 5.15
CA LEU A 334 19.29 24.54 6.46
C LEU A 334 20.49 23.76 6.97
N VAL A 335 20.64 22.48 6.59
CA VAL A 335 21.74 21.63 7.05
C VAL A 335 22.90 21.71 6.06
N PRO A 336 24.11 22.13 6.49
CA PRO A 336 25.29 22.12 5.63
C PRO A 336 25.73 20.67 5.34
N TYR A 337 26.01 20.38 4.07
CA TYR A 337 26.63 19.14 3.62
C TYR A 337 27.28 19.34 2.26
N ASP A 338 28.13 18.39 1.83
CA ASP A 338 28.79 18.46 0.52
C ASP A 338 27.81 18.16 -0.62
N LYS A 339 27.33 19.22 -1.27
CA LYS A 339 26.38 19.13 -2.40
C LYS A 339 27.03 18.66 -3.70
N GLN A 340 28.36 18.74 -3.83
CA GLN A 340 29.07 18.22 -5.00
C GLN A 340 29.13 16.70 -4.96
N VAL A 341 29.30 16.14 -3.76
CA VAL A 341 29.36 14.69 -3.56
C VAL A 341 27.97 14.06 -3.42
N LEU A 342 27.07 14.68 -2.66
CA LEU A 342 25.79 14.07 -2.26
C LEU A 342 24.56 14.64 -2.99
N GLY A 343 24.76 15.53 -3.96
CA GLY A 343 23.71 16.19 -4.71
C GLY A 343 22.99 17.30 -3.92
N SER A 344 22.23 18.17 -4.60
CA SER A 344 21.57 19.33 -3.97
C SER A 344 20.32 19.00 -3.15
N SER A 345 19.84 17.76 -3.20
CA SER A 345 18.56 17.31 -2.63
C SER A 345 18.67 16.04 -1.78
N LEU A 346 19.77 15.89 -1.03
CA LEU A 346 20.04 14.71 -0.19
C LEU A 346 18.89 14.35 0.76
N PHE A 347 18.30 15.33 1.45
CA PHE A 347 17.22 15.04 2.40
C PHE A 347 15.90 14.66 1.73
N LEU A 348 15.64 15.17 0.51
CA LEU A 348 14.53 14.67 -0.31
C LEU A 348 14.75 13.22 -0.68
N PHE A 349 15.94 12.87 -1.16
CA PHE A 349 16.32 11.49 -1.46
C PHE A 349 16.08 10.56 -0.26
N ILE A 350 16.62 10.93 0.91
CA ILE A 350 16.50 10.16 2.15
C ILE A 350 15.03 10.02 2.55
N ALA A 351 14.26 11.11 2.61
CA ALA A 351 12.89 11.08 3.07
C ALA A 351 12.00 10.23 2.16
N TRP A 352 12.14 10.37 0.83
CA TRP A 352 11.38 9.58 -0.13
C TRP A 352 11.65 8.09 0.02
N ILE A 353 12.90 7.68 0.13
CA ILE A 353 13.24 6.25 0.31
C ILE A 353 12.79 5.77 1.69
N PHE A 354 13.04 6.57 2.73
CA PHE A 354 12.67 6.22 4.09
C PHE A 354 11.18 5.94 4.21
N ILE A 355 10.34 6.88 3.75
CA ILE A 355 8.90 6.77 3.87
C ILE A 355 8.38 5.57 3.05
N ASN A 356 8.87 5.39 1.81
CA ASN A 356 8.46 4.26 0.97
C ASN A 356 8.79 2.93 1.65
N VAL A 357 10.05 2.71 2.02
CA VAL A 357 10.50 1.44 2.59
C VAL A 357 9.84 1.18 3.94
N HIS A 358 9.85 2.16 4.85
CA HIS A 358 9.30 1.99 6.20
C HIS A 358 7.79 1.71 6.18
N HIS A 359 7.04 2.40 5.33
CA HIS A 359 5.60 2.16 5.16
C HIS A 359 5.28 0.70 4.85
N TYR A 360 6.09 0.02 4.03
CA TYR A 360 5.88 -1.39 3.72
C TYR A 360 6.01 -2.31 4.95
N PHE A 361 6.89 -1.95 5.88
CA PHE A 361 6.99 -2.65 7.15
C PHE A 361 5.77 -2.39 8.04
N LEU A 362 5.27 -1.15 8.08
CA LEU A 362 4.06 -0.82 8.83
C LEU A 362 2.87 -1.66 8.33
N ASP A 363 2.62 -1.64 7.03
CA ASP A 363 1.49 -2.32 6.40
C ASP A 363 1.55 -3.85 6.56
N ASN A 364 2.74 -4.44 6.49
CA ASN A 364 2.94 -5.88 6.70
C ASN A 364 2.59 -6.33 8.14
N VAL A 365 2.42 -5.40 9.08
CA VAL A 365 2.00 -5.66 10.45
C VAL A 365 0.52 -5.34 10.65
N MET A 366 0.08 -4.14 10.25
CA MET A 366 -1.27 -3.66 10.55
C MET A 366 -2.36 -4.53 9.95
N TRP A 367 -2.22 -4.93 8.68
CA TRP A 367 -3.28 -5.57 7.90
C TRP A 367 -3.35 -7.10 8.08
N ARG A 368 -2.65 -7.63 9.08
CA ARG A 368 -2.66 -9.07 9.36
C ARG A 368 -4.01 -9.53 9.91
N ARG A 369 -4.42 -10.73 9.51
CA ARG A 369 -5.64 -11.40 10.02
C ARG A 369 -5.71 -11.48 11.56
N GLY A 370 -4.57 -11.67 12.22
CA GLY A 370 -4.50 -11.74 13.68
C GLY A 370 -4.68 -10.40 14.39
N ASN A 371 -4.73 -9.27 13.67
CA ASN A 371 -4.94 -7.97 14.28
C ASN A 371 -6.43 -7.82 14.68
N PRO A 372 -6.74 -7.64 15.98
CA PRO A 372 -8.12 -7.52 16.46
C PRO A 372 -8.85 -6.33 15.84
N GLU A 373 -8.15 -5.22 15.57
CA GLU A 373 -8.77 -4.03 15.00
C GLU A 373 -9.18 -4.23 13.55
N VAL A 374 -8.37 -4.95 12.76
CA VAL A 374 -8.72 -5.27 11.36
C VAL A 374 -9.97 -6.13 11.31
N SER A 375 -10.02 -7.17 12.15
CA SER A 375 -11.19 -8.04 12.24
C SER A 375 -12.45 -7.27 12.65
N LYS A 376 -12.32 -6.32 13.58
CA LYS A 376 -13.43 -5.52 14.10
C LYS A 376 -13.92 -4.45 13.13
N TYR A 377 -13.03 -3.75 12.44
CA TYR A 377 -13.38 -2.53 11.71
C TYR A 377 -13.33 -2.67 10.18
N LEU A 378 -12.62 -3.65 9.60
CA LEU A 378 -12.60 -3.78 8.14
C LEU A 378 -13.78 -4.57 7.59
N PHE A 379 -14.22 -5.60 8.30
CA PHE A 379 -15.24 -6.56 7.82
C PHE A 379 -16.63 -6.38 8.44
N ARG A 380 -16.85 -5.28 9.18
CA ARG A 380 -18.12 -4.94 9.81
C ARG A 380 -19.00 -4.09 8.91
#